data_AF-A0A369VN55-F1
#
_entry.id   AF-A0A369VN55-F1
#
_cell.length_a   1.000
_cell.length_b   1.000
_cell.length_c   1.000
_cell.angle_alpha   90.00
_cell.angle_beta   90.00
_cell.angle_gamma   90.00
#
_symmetry.space_group_name_H-M   'P 1'
#
loop_
_entity.id
_entity.type
_entity.pdbx_description
1 polymer ?
#
loop_
_entity_poly.entity_id
_entity_poly.type
_entity_poly.pdbx_seq_one_letter_code
_entity_poly.pdbx_strand_id
1 'polypeptide(L)'
;MKTPDTAKTVSSATRQGAQILPFTFPARTNTACSEILARMLSGEVLTGMDGVFEVSTTRLAAHVHYLAESYGVPTEANDRAVGCNDGRVVTVKAYSLPHNVIQSARAAGAAPWIASVRADRAALRAKAAQAQAQAARMNAARKRHTPPGQGDLFVNGGAAC
;
A
#
# COMPACT_ATOMS: atom_id res chain seq x y z
N MET A 1 -24.61 49.47 41.07
CA MET A 1 -24.97 48.16 40.49
C MET A 1 -25.00 48.26 38.96
N LYS A 2 -23.96 47.75 38.30
CA LYS A 2 -23.97 46.87 37.10
C LYS A 2 -22.52 46.75 36.60
N THR A 3 -21.96 45.56 36.74
CA THR A 3 -20.58 45.17 36.43
C THR A 3 -20.33 45.20 34.91
N PRO A 4 -19.14 45.58 34.41
CA PRO A 4 -18.76 45.28 33.04
C PRO A 4 -18.33 43.82 32.91
N ASP A 5 -18.95 43.10 31.97
CA ASP A 5 -18.62 41.72 31.66
C ASP A 5 -17.17 41.58 31.19
N THR A 6 -16.41 40.77 31.92
CA THR A 6 -15.05 40.38 31.59
C THR A 6 -15.09 39.42 30.40
N ALA A 7 -14.63 39.88 29.25
CA ALA A 7 -14.35 39.01 28.12
C ALA A 7 -13.29 37.97 28.55
N LYS A 8 -13.71 36.71 28.70
CA LYS A 8 -12.79 35.60 28.91
C LYS A 8 -12.03 35.37 27.60
N THR A 9 -10.82 35.92 27.52
CA THR A 9 -9.80 35.45 26.58
C THR A 9 -9.50 34.00 26.92
N VAL A 10 -10.03 33.06 26.14
CA VAL A 10 -9.59 31.67 26.18
C VAL A 10 -8.23 31.60 25.51
N SER A 11 -7.21 31.89 26.30
CA SER A 11 -5.84 31.51 25.97
C SER A 11 -5.65 30.08 26.46
N SER A 12 -5.63 29.13 25.53
CA SER A 12 -5.29 27.74 25.84
C SER A 12 -4.35 27.19 24.76
N ALA A 13 -3.07 27.48 25.02
CA ALA A 13 -1.86 26.76 24.59
C ALA A 13 -1.76 26.32 23.13
N THR A 14 -0.89 26.99 22.38
CA THR A 14 -0.13 26.38 21.28
C THR A 14 0.53 25.12 21.83
N ARG A 15 0.07 23.92 21.44
CA ARG A 15 0.73 22.67 21.80
C ARG A 15 2.14 22.72 21.22
N GLN A 16 3.13 22.95 22.07
CA GLN A 16 4.54 22.75 21.76
C GLN A 16 4.73 21.34 21.14
N GLY A 17 5.19 21.31 19.89
CA GLY A 17 6.07 20.26 19.38
C GLY A 17 5.45 18.90 19.05
N ALA A 18 4.23 18.83 18.52
CA ALA A 18 3.91 17.65 17.70
C ALA A 18 4.86 17.68 16.50
N GLN A 19 5.81 16.74 16.40
CA GLN A 19 6.58 16.60 15.17
C GLN A 19 5.59 16.43 14.03
N ILE A 20 5.48 17.47 13.20
CA ILE A 20 4.58 17.47 12.05
C ILE A 20 5.18 16.46 11.08
N LEU A 21 4.54 15.31 10.97
CA LEU A 21 4.85 14.38 9.89
C LEU A 21 4.73 15.14 8.57
N PRO A 22 5.72 15.07 7.67
CA PRO A 22 5.65 15.80 6.41
C PRO A 22 4.60 15.23 5.44
N PHE A 23 3.92 14.14 5.82
CA PHE A 23 2.93 13.45 5.02
C PHE A 23 1.78 12.95 5.90
N THR A 24 0.69 12.55 5.25
CA THR A 24 -0.51 12.02 5.92
C THR A 24 -0.63 10.52 5.71
N PHE A 25 -1.15 9.80 6.71
CA PHE A 25 -1.41 8.37 6.56
C PHE A 25 -2.72 8.12 5.80
N PRO A 26 -2.76 7.10 4.91
CA PRO A 26 -4.02 6.62 4.36
C PRO A 26 -4.98 6.17 5.48
N ALA A 27 -6.24 6.64 5.39
CA ALA A 27 -7.27 6.32 6.37
C ALA A 27 -7.66 4.84 6.38
N ARG A 28 -7.65 4.17 5.21
CA ARG A 28 -8.01 2.76 5.09
C ARG A 28 -6.78 1.85 5.16
N THR A 29 -6.60 1.20 6.29
CA THR A 29 -5.47 0.33 6.64
C THR A 29 -5.46 -1.02 5.90
N ASN A 30 -6.60 -1.51 5.42
CA ASN A 30 -6.71 -2.82 4.76
C ASN A 30 -6.35 -2.83 3.26
N THR A 31 -5.68 -1.79 2.76
CA THR A 31 -5.36 -1.63 1.32
C THR A 31 -3.92 -1.99 1.00
N ALA A 32 -3.66 -2.35 -0.27
CA ALA A 32 -2.30 -2.56 -0.77
C ALA A 32 -1.43 -1.29 -0.63
N CYS A 33 -2.03 -0.11 -0.84
CA CYS A 33 -1.35 1.19 -0.68
C CYS A 33 -0.81 1.39 0.75
N SER A 34 -1.65 1.13 1.76
CA SER A 34 -1.24 1.22 3.16
C SER A 34 -0.17 0.20 3.54
N GLU A 35 -0.28 -1.03 3.03
CA GLU A 35 0.73 -2.06 3.28
C GLU A 35 2.09 -1.69 2.69
N ILE A 36 2.11 -1.14 1.47
CA ILE A 36 3.33 -0.65 0.81
C ILE A 36 3.99 0.45 1.66
N LEU A 37 3.22 1.45 2.13
CA LEU A 37 3.75 2.49 3.00
C LEU A 37 4.26 1.91 4.34
N ALA A 38 3.52 0.98 4.95
CA ALA A 38 3.92 0.36 6.21
C ALA A 38 5.23 -0.42 6.11
N ARG A 39 5.45 -1.14 5.00
CA ARG A 39 6.72 -1.83 4.70
C ARG A 39 7.87 -0.83 4.51
N MET A 40 7.68 0.21 3.71
CA MET A 40 8.72 1.23 3.54
C MET A 40 9.06 1.98 4.84
N LEU A 41 8.07 2.27 5.69
CA LEU A 41 8.29 2.85 7.03
C LEU A 41 9.01 1.90 8.00
N SER A 42 8.93 0.59 7.73
CA SER A 42 9.72 -0.41 8.43
C SER A 42 11.18 -0.45 7.95
N GLY A 43 11.52 0.29 6.90
CA GLY A 43 12.85 0.34 6.29
C GLY A 43 13.04 -0.63 5.13
N GLU A 44 11.97 -1.27 4.64
CA GLU A 44 12.04 -2.17 3.49
C GLU A 44 12.20 -1.37 2.19
N VAL A 45 12.98 -1.94 1.27
CA VAL A 45 13.08 -1.47 -0.12
C VAL A 45 12.26 -2.41 -0.98
N LEU A 46 11.29 -1.88 -1.73
CA LEU A 46 10.32 -2.69 -2.46
C LEU A 46 10.53 -2.57 -3.98
N THR A 47 10.52 -3.70 -4.67
CA THR A 47 10.50 -3.78 -6.13
C THR A 47 9.10 -4.13 -6.62
N GLY A 48 8.89 -4.04 -7.95
CA GLY A 48 7.63 -4.47 -8.55
C GLY A 48 7.23 -5.92 -8.21
N MET A 49 8.19 -6.84 -8.13
CA MET A 49 7.93 -8.24 -7.78
C MET A 49 7.55 -8.43 -6.32
N ASP A 50 8.12 -7.64 -5.40
CA ASP A 50 7.68 -7.64 -4.00
C ASP A 50 6.21 -7.20 -3.92
N GLY A 51 5.79 -6.23 -4.75
CA GLY A 51 4.38 -5.88 -4.88
C GLY A 51 3.49 -7.09 -5.18
N VAL A 52 3.92 -7.97 -6.08
CA VAL A 52 3.17 -9.16 -6.51
C VAL A 52 3.14 -10.21 -5.42
N PHE A 53 4.30 -10.64 -4.94
CA PHE A 53 4.40 -11.78 -4.01
C PHE A 53 4.00 -11.41 -2.58
N GLU A 54 4.39 -10.22 -2.12
CA GLU A 54 4.22 -9.81 -0.74
C GLU A 54 2.91 -9.06 -0.51
N VAL A 55 2.50 -8.19 -1.45
CA VAL A 55 1.35 -7.29 -1.28
C VAL A 55 0.13 -7.72 -2.12
N SER A 56 0.29 -8.72 -2.99
CA SER A 56 -0.74 -9.20 -3.92
C SER A 56 -1.23 -8.10 -4.89
N THR A 57 -0.33 -7.25 -5.37
CA THR A 57 -0.62 -6.20 -6.36
C THR A 57 0.44 -6.15 -7.45
N THR A 58 0.02 -6.08 -8.71
CA THR A 58 0.91 -5.80 -9.85
C THR A 58 1.16 -4.30 -10.03
N ARG A 59 0.52 -3.44 -9.23
CA ARG A 59 0.48 -1.98 -9.40
C ARG A 59 1.31 -1.23 -8.36
N LEU A 60 2.42 -1.82 -7.90
CA LEU A 60 3.25 -1.21 -6.85
C LEU A 60 3.70 0.21 -7.22
N ALA A 61 4.22 0.43 -8.43
CA ALA A 61 4.64 1.76 -8.88
C ALA A 61 3.50 2.79 -8.86
N ALA A 62 2.28 2.39 -9.24
CA ALA A 62 1.12 3.27 -9.20
C ALA A 62 0.72 3.64 -7.75
N HIS A 63 0.84 2.70 -6.81
CA HIS A 63 0.63 3.01 -5.39
C HIS A 63 1.70 3.94 -4.83
N VAL A 64 2.97 3.75 -5.20
CA VAL A 64 4.06 4.67 -4.82
C VAL A 64 3.80 6.08 -5.35
N HIS A 65 3.42 6.19 -6.62
CA HIS A 65 3.03 7.47 -7.22
C HIS A 65 1.85 8.12 -6.48
N TYR A 66 0.82 7.33 -6.16
CA TYR A 66 -0.35 7.80 -5.41
C TYR A 66 0.01 8.24 -3.97
N LEU A 67 0.94 7.56 -3.31
CA LEU A 67 1.47 7.95 -2.00
C LEU A 67 2.18 9.31 -2.06
N ALA A 68 2.97 9.54 -3.10
CA ALA A 68 3.64 10.83 -3.29
C ALA A 68 2.63 11.95 -3.57
N GLU A 69 1.71 11.74 -4.53
CA GLU A 69 0.80 12.78 -5.01
C GLU A 69 -0.32 13.11 -4.01
N SER A 70 -1.00 12.09 -3.47
CA SER A 70 -2.20 12.31 -2.65
C SER A 70 -1.92 12.40 -1.16
N TYR A 71 -0.81 11.84 -0.68
CA TYR A 71 -0.47 11.79 0.74
C TYR A 71 0.78 12.59 1.09
N GLY A 72 1.51 13.09 0.09
CA GLY A 72 2.74 13.87 0.28
C GLY A 72 3.93 13.02 0.73
N VAL A 73 3.90 11.70 0.54
CA VAL A 73 4.96 10.81 1.02
C VAL A 73 6.21 10.97 0.14
N PRO A 74 7.34 11.43 0.68
CA PRO A 74 8.58 11.56 -0.09
C PRO A 74 9.18 10.18 -0.33
N THR A 75 9.12 9.69 -1.58
CA THR A 75 9.62 8.36 -1.98
C THR A 75 10.86 8.50 -2.84
N GLU A 76 11.78 7.56 -2.68
CA GLU A 76 12.97 7.41 -3.52
C GLU A 76 12.76 6.25 -4.48
N ALA A 77 13.26 6.38 -5.70
CA ALA A 77 13.21 5.34 -6.72
C ALA A 77 14.59 5.15 -7.36
N ASN A 78 15.23 4.03 -7.07
CA ASN A 78 16.57 3.69 -7.54
C ASN A 78 16.51 2.57 -8.59
N ASP A 79 17.41 2.63 -9.57
CA ASP A 79 17.58 1.55 -10.54
C ASP A 79 18.41 0.41 -9.94
N ARG A 80 17.95 -0.82 -10.15
CA ARG A 80 18.60 -2.04 -9.68
C ARG A 80 18.64 -3.09 -10.78
N ALA A 81 19.83 -3.57 -11.11
CA ALA A 81 19.98 -4.72 -12.00
C ALA A 81 19.60 -6.02 -11.30
N VAL A 82 18.83 -6.87 -11.99
CA VAL A 82 18.34 -8.17 -11.49
C VAL A 82 18.46 -9.20 -12.61
N GLY A 83 18.92 -10.41 -12.25
CA GLY A 83 18.94 -11.56 -13.16
C GLY A 83 17.56 -12.21 -13.26
N CYS A 84 17.12 -12.51 -14.48
CA CYS A 84 15.89 -13.23 -14.78
C CYS A 84 16.16 -14.74 -14.92
N ASN A 85 15.14 -15.55 -14.64
CA ASN A 85 15.23 -17.01 -14.75
C ASN A 85 15.40 -17.52 -16.19
N ASP A 86 15.20 -16.68 -17.20
CA ASP A 86 15.44 -16.97 -18.61
C ASP A 86 16.86 -16.55 -19.08
N GLY A 87 17.74 -16.19 -18.15
CA GLY A 87 19.14 -15.83 -18.42
C GLY A 87 19.35 -14.36 -18.79
N ARG A 88 18.30 -13.54 -18.85
CA ARG A 88 18.44 -12.10 -19.10
C ARG A 88 18.84 -11.34 -17.83
N VAL A 89 19.43 -10.16 -18.01
CA VAL A 89 19.60 -9.15 -16.95
C VAL A 89 18.71 -7.98 -17.29
N VAL A 90 17.92 -7.52 -16.32
CA VAL A 90 17.02 -6.38 -16.48
C VAL A 90 17.23 -5.38 -15.35
N THR A 91 17.00 -4.10 -15.65
CA THR A 91 16.98 -3.05 -14.63
C THR A 91 15.55 -2.84 -14.16
N VAL A 92 15.32 -2.95 -12.85
CA VAL A 92 14.04 -2.70 -12.21
C VAL A 92 14.13 -1.48 -11.30
N LYS A 93 12.99 -0.84 -11.04
CA LYS A 93 12.88 0.20 -10.01
C LYS A 93 12.72 -0.42 -8.63
N ALA A 94 13.52 0.06 -7.69
CA ALA A 94 13.45 -0.23 -6.27
C ALA A 94 13.03 1.03 -5.52
N TYR A 95 11.98 0.92 -4.70
CA TYR A 95 11.32 2.04 -4.03
C TYR A 95 11.55 2.00 -2.53
N SER A 96 11.84 3.14 -1.94
CA SER A 96 12.14 3.29 -0.51
C SER A 96 11.70 4.65 0.01
N LEU A 97 11.75 4.82 1.33
CA LEU A 97 11.67 6.14 1.97
C LEU A 97 13.07 6.62 2.37
N PRO A 98 13.32 7.94 2.28
CA PRO A 98 14.50 8.56 2.86
C PRO A 98 14.63 8.22 4.35
N HIS A 99 15.87 8.01 4.82
CA HIS A 99 16.11 7.59 6.21
C HIS A 99 15.59 8.60 7.25
N ASN A 100 15.75 9.90 6.97
CA ASN A 100 15.22 10.98 7.83
C ASN A 100 13.69 10.92 7.95
N VAL A 101 12.99 10.57 6.87
CA VAL A 101 11.52 10.46 6.86
C VAL A 101 11.07 9.29 7.74
N ILE A 102 11.76 8.15 7.65
CA ILE A 102 11.50 6.99 8.51
C ILE A 102 11.72 7.36 9.99
N GLN A 103 12.83 8.05 10.31
CA GLN A 103 13.11 8.49 11.68
C GLN A 103 12.04 9.45 12.21
N SER A 104 11.66 10.47 11.43
CA SER A 104 10.59 11.39 11.80
C SER A 104 9.26 10.68 12.01
N ALA A 105 8.92 9.69 11.15
CA ALA A 105 7.71 8.90 11.32
C ALA A 105 7.72 8.02 12.57
N ARG A 106 8.86 7.43 12.91
CA ARG A 106 9.02 6.69 14.16
C ARG A 106 8.87 7.61 15.37
N ALA A 107 9.50 8.78 15.36
CA ALA A 107 9.40 9.77 16.43
C ALA A 107 7.97 10.32 16.61
N ALA A 108 7.23 10.47 15.50
CA ALA A 108 5.82 10.86 15.51
C ALA A 108 4.85 9.71 15.87
N GLY A 109 5.35 8.51 16.19
CA GLY A 109 4.53 7.40 16.63
C GLY A 109 3.82 6.67 15.50
N ALA A 110 4.47 6.42 14.36
CA ALA A 110 3.90 5.63 13.26
C ALA A 110 3.68 4.13 13.62
N ALA A 111 4.30 3.63 14.68
CA ALA A 111 4.29 2.20 15.02
C ALA A 111 2.89 1.59 15.22
N PRO A 112 1.94 2.23 15.95
CA PRO A 112 0.57 1.71 16.06
C PRO A 112 -0.16 1.66 14.72
N TRP A 113 0.08 2.62 13.82
CA TRP A 113 -0.50 2.61 12.48
C TRP A 113 0.08 1.47 11.62
N ILE A 114 1.39 1.23 11.68
CA ILE A 114 2.02 0.08 10.99
C ILE A 114 1.42 -1.24 11.52
N ALA A 115 1.23 -1.35 12.83
CA ALA A 115 0.64 -2.54 13.45
C ALA A 115 -0.82 -2.76 13.00
N SER A 116 -1.64 -1.72 12.94
CA SER A 116 -3.04 -1.83 12.50
C SER A 116 -3.12 -2.25 11.02
N VAL A 117 -2.29 -1.67 10.14
CA VAL A 117 -2.19 -2.10 8.74
C VAL A 117 -1.86 -3.59 8.65
N ARG A 118 -0.85 -4.07 9.38
CA ARG A 118 -0.47 -5.49 9.35
C ARG A 118 -1.61 -6.40 9.80
N ALA A 119 -2.29 -6.05 10.90
CA ALA A 119 -3.42 -6.80 11.41
C ALA A 119 -4.59 -6.84 10.40
N ASP A 120 -4.98 -5.69 9.85
CA ASP A 120 -6.10 -5.60 8.91
C ASP A 120 -5.83 -6.32 7.59
N ARG A 121 -4.58 -6.28 7.12
CA ARG A 121 -4.15 -7.01 5.91
C ARG A 121 -4.10 -8.51 6.15
N ALA A 122 -3.65 -8.96 7.32
CA ALA A 122 -3.72 -10.38 7.69
C ALA A 122 -5.18 -10.86 7.76
N ALA A 123 -6.07 -10.10 8.38
CA ALA A 123 -7.50 -10.40 8.45
C ALA A 123 -8.16 -10.44 7.05
N LEU A 124 -7.74 -9.55 6.14
CA LEU A 124 -8.22 -9.58 4.76
C LEU A 124 -7.73 -10.81 3.99
N ARG A 125 -6.45 -11.19 4.15
CA ARG A 125 -5.86 -12.38 3.52
C ARG A 125 -6.54 -13.67 3.98
N ALA A 126 -6.98 -13.75 5.24
CA ALA A 126 -7.75 -14.89 5.74
C ALA A 126 -9.05 -15.15 4.94
N LYS A 127 -9.59 -14.12 4.25
CA LYS A 127 -10.80 -14.23 3.42
C LYS A 127 -10.52 -14.60 1.97
N ALA A 128 -9.26 -14.92 1.60
CA ALA A 128 -8.87 -15.15 0.22
C ALA A 128 -9.66 -16.28 -0.46
N ALA A 129 -9.86 -17.42 0.22
CA ALA A 129 -10.61 -18.54 -0.33
C ALA A 129 -12.08 -18.18 -0.64
N GLN A 130 -12.72 -17.41 0.26
CA GLN A 130 -14.08 -16.92 0.06
C GLN A 130 -14.15 -15.96 -1.13
N ALA A 131 -13.17 -15.06 -1.27
CA ALA A 131 -13.07 -14.15 -2.40
C ALA A 131 -12.89 -14.90 -3.73
N GLN A 132 -12.07 -15.95 -3.76
CA GLN A 132 -11.88 -16.81 -4.94
C GLN A 132 -13.18 -17.54 -5.32
N ALA A 133 -13.88 -18.13 -4.35
CA ALA A 133 -15.17 -18.78 -4.59
C ALA A 133 -16.22 -17.80 -5.11
N GLN A 134 -16.29 -16.59 -4.54
CA GLN A 134 -17.18 -15.54 -5.01
C GLN A 134 -16.84 -15.10 -6.44
N ALA A 135 -15.56 -14.92 -6.75
CA ALA A 135 -15.10 -14.57 -8.10
C ALA A 135 -15.45 -15.67 -9.12
N ALA A 136 -15.24 -16.93 -8.79
CA ALA A 136 -15.62 -18.07 -9.63
C ALA A 136 -17.13 -18.08 -9.91
N ARG A 137 -17.96 -17.85 -8.87
CA ARG A 137 -19.42 -17.74 -9.02
C ARG A 137 -19.81 -16.58 -9.95
N MET A 138 -19.19 -15.41 -9.78
CA MET A 138 -19.43 -14.24 -10.64
C MET A 138 -19.02 -14.49 -12.10
N ASN A 139 -17.88 -15.13 -12.33
CA ASN A 139 -17.40 -15.44 -13.67
C ASN A 139 -18.27 -16.49 -14.35
N ALA A 140 -18.72 -17.53 -13.62
CA ALA A 140 -19.66 -18.51 -14.14
C ALA A 140 -20.97 -17.86 -14.59
N ALA A 141 -21.50 -16.90 -13.82
CA ALA A 141 -22.69 -16.14 -14.22
C ALA A 141 -22.49 -15.29 -15.49
N ARG A 142 -21.25 -14.88 -15.79
CA ARG A 142 -20.89 -14.04 -16.95
C ARG A 142 -20.61 -14.82 -18.24
N LYS A 143 -20.44 -16.15 -18.21
CA LYS A 143 -20.03 -17.01 -19.35
C LYS A 143 -21.03 -17.11 -20.53
N ARG A 144 -21.86 -16.09 -20.78
CA ARG A 144 -22.94 -16.14 -21.78
C ARG A 144 -22.52 -15.89 -23.23
N HIS A 145 -21.29 -15.45 -23.53
CA HIS A 145 -20.84 -15.20 -24.92
C HIS A 145 -19.32 -15.28 -25.06
N THR A 146 -18.77 -16.47 -25.28
CA THR A 146 -17.39 -16.61 -25.77
C THR A 146 -17.45 -16.82 -27.29
N PRO A 147 -16.81 -15.97 -28.11
CA PRO A 147 -16.77 -16.15 -29.56
C PRO A 147 -16.16 -17.52 -29.92
N PRO A 148 -16.72 -18.24 -30.90
CA PRO A 148 -16.14 -19.50 -31.35
C PRO A 148 -14.69 -19.27 -31.82
N GLY A 149 -13.75 -20.05 -31.29
CA GLY A 149 -12.32 -19.96 -31.60
C GLY A 149 -11.45 -19.23 -30.57
N GLN A 150 -12.04 -18.52 -29.59
CA GLN A 150 -11.28 -17.86 -28.53
C GLN A 150 -11.33 -18.68 -27.23
N GLY A 151 -10.24 -19.40 -26.94
CA GLY A 151 -10.07 -20.14 -25.69
C GLY A 151 -9.48 -19.29 -24.57
N ASP A 152 -9.72 -19.70 -23.32
CA ASP A 152 -9.00 -19.15 -22.16
C ASP A 152 -7.67 -19.89 -22.01
N LEU A 153 -6.58 -19.11 -21.91
CA LEU A 153 -5.21 -19.61 -21.70
C LEU A 153 -5.10 -20.52 -20.47
N PHE A 154 -5.98 -20.34 -19.49
CA PHE A 154 -5.98 -21.10 -18.23
C PHE A 154 -6.98 -22.27 -18.22
N VAL A 155 -7.74 -22.48 -19.30
CA VAL A 155 -8.72 -23.58 -19.42
C VAL A 155 -8.19 -24.75 -20.27
N ASN A 156 -7.26 -24.50 -21.21
CA ASN A 156 -6.69 -25.53 -22.08
C ASN A 156 -5.29 -26.02 -21.66
N GLY A 157 -4.91 -25.86 -20.39
CA GLY A 157 -3.62 -26.31 -19.84
C GLY A 157 -3.58 -27.78 -19.41
N GLY A 158 -4.34 -28.67 -20.06
CA GLY A 158 -4.41 -30.09 -19.73
C GLY A 158 -3.81 -30.98 -20.82
N ALA A 159 -2.66 -31.58 -20.51
CA ALA A 159 -1.98 -32.68 -21.20
C ALA A 159 -1.34 -32.39 -22.57
N ALA A 160 -0.03 -32.14 -22.54
CA ALA A 160 0.90 -32.78 -23.45
C ALA A 160 1.89 -33.58 -22.58
N CYS A 161 1.58 -34.86 -22.40
CA CYS A 161 2.55 -35.90 -22.06
C CYS A 161 3.08 -36.45 -23.37
#